data_AF-A0A8S3Q4M3-F1
#
_entry.id   AF-A0A8S3Q4M3-F1
#
_cell.length_a   1.000
_cell.length_b   1.000
_cell.length_c   1.000
_cell.angle_alpha   90.00
_cell.angle_beta   90.00
_cell.angle_gamma   90.00
#
_symmetry.space_group_name_H-M   'P 1'
#
loop_
_entity.id
_entity.type
_entity.pdbx_description
1 polymer ?
#
loop_
_entity_poly.entity_id
_entity_poly.type
_entity_poly.pdbx_seq_one_letter_code
_entity_poly.pdbx_strand_id
1 'polypeptide(L)'
;MCSENSVSLSEVYPIVCGLIRRSLKVQDSDGVIIRKTKDVISDELNRRYQPNDKKTACSTPVIASLMDTRYKHLTFLSSEQRKTAEEFLEGLIDEMNLKRLTDTSGHDNPPPKRQRRPSGIDFLLSKSPDKPESQDELELQSYLLDKSDFNKSPLEWWSENETKYPCLSIIAKRVLADNNVCVVTRSIDINVTVAHYDDAGRLSLS
;
A
#
# COMPACT_ATOMS: atom_id res chain seq x y z
N MET A 1 19.51 19.73 -13.63
CA MET A 1 18.69 18.77 -14.39
C MET A 1 17.33 18.73 -13.73
N CYS A 2 16.48 19.70 -14.05
CA CYS A 2 15.10 19.77 -13.60
C CYS A 2 14.25 19.54 -14.85
N SER A 3 14.15 18.29 -15.26
CA SER A 3 12.99 17.88 -16.05
C SER A 3 11.83 17.87 -15.06
N GLU A 4 10.71 18.50 -15.40
CA GLU A 4 9.49 18.62 -14.59
C GLU A 4 8.77 17.26 -14.41
N ASN A 5 9.50 16.19 -14.13
CA ASN A 5 8.96 14.97 -13.58
C ASN A 5 8.78 15.24 -12.08
N SER A 6 7.58 15.61 -11.67
CA SER A 6 7.20 15.63 -10.27
C SER A 6 7.62 14.30 -9.62
N VAL A 7 8.32 14.37 -8.48
CA VAL A 7 8.65 13.19 -7.68
C VAL A 7 7.33 12.48 -7.38
N SER A 8 7.22 11.20 -7.71
CA SER A 8 6.02 10.42 -7.39
C SER A 8 5.91 10.25 -5.87
N LEU A 9 4.69 10.16 -5.32
CA LEU A 9 4.48 9.83 -3.91
C LEU A 9 5.23 8.54 -3.52
N SER A 10 5.34 7.58 -4.45
CA SER A 10 6.05 6.32 -4.23
C SER A 10 7.55 6.46 -4.04
N GLU A 11 8.15 7.59 -4.42
CA GLU A 11 9.60 7.85 -4.38
C GLU A 11 10.04 8.61 -3.13
N VAL A 12 9.10 9.22 -2.40
CA VAL A 12 9.38 10.08 -1.23
C VAL A 12 10.25 9.37 -0.20
N TYR A 13 9.78 8.25 0.35
CA TYR A 13 10.53 7.53 1.38
C TYR A 13 11.75 6.78 0.85
N PRO A 14 11.73 6.11 -0.32
CA PRO A 14 12.95 5.57 -0.91
C PRO A 14 14.09 6.60 -1.02
N ILE A 15 13.76 7.83 -1.44
CA ILE A 15 14.73 8.93 -1.57
C ILE A 15 15.17 9.42 -0.19
N VAL A 16 14.24 9.80 0.68
CA VAL A 16 14.56 10.35 2.03
C VAL A 16 15.41 9.38 2.82
N CYS A 17 14.97 8.12 2.92
CA CYS A 17 15.71 7.09 3.62
C CYS A 17 17.05 6.76 2.95
N GLY A 18 17.09 6.78 1.62
CA GLY A 18 18.32 6.60 0.85
C GLY A 18 19.35 7.68 1.13
N LEU A 19 18.91 8.94 1.17
CA LEU A 19 19.76 10.10 1.48
C LEU A 19 20.32 10.02 2.90
N ILE A 20 19.46 9.80 3.91
CA ILE A 20 19.86 9.69 5.31
C ILE A 20 20.90 8.58 5.50
N ARG A 21 20.64 7.39 4.95
CA ARG A 21 21.48 6.21 5.23
C ARG A 21 22.77 6.14 4.41
N ARG A 22 22.77 6.68 3.19
CA ARG A 22 23.92 6.57 2.28
C ARG A 22 24.69 7.88 2.13
N SER A 23 24.01 8.95 1.76
CA SER A 23 24.66 10.20 1.34
C SER A 23 24.99 11.13 2.52
N LEU A 24 24.12 11.16 3.54
CA LEU A 24 24.23 12.04 4.69
C LEU A 24 24.89 11.38 5.90
N LYS A 25 25.26 10.11 5.80
CA LYS A 25 26.04 9.45 6.84
C LYS A 25 27.43 10.09 6.91
N VAL A 26 27.74 10.67 8.07
CA VAL A 26 29.05 11.23 8.37
C VAL A 26 30.12 10.16 8.25
N GLN A 27 31.22 10.52 7.59
CA GLN A 27 32.40 9.69 7.42
C GLN A 27 33.60 10.36 8.11
N ASP A 28 34.59 9.57 8.50
CA ASP A 28 35.80 10.08 9.16
C ASP A 28 36.61 11.02 8.26
N SER A 29 36.56 10.78 6.94
CA SER A 29 37.20 11.61 5.91
C SER A 29 36.53 12.97 5.67
N ASP A 30 35.34 13.21 6.22
CA ASP A 30 34.63 14.48 6.00
C ASP A 30 35.39 15.66 6.65
N GLY A 31 35.30 16.86 6.07
CA GLY A 31 35.72 18.08 6.76
C GLY A 31 34.71 18.47 7.85
N VAL A 32 35.12 19.28 8.83
CA VAL A 32 34.24 19.78 9.92
C VAL A 32 32.95 20.41 9.38
N ILE A 33 33.06 21.21 8.31
CA ILE A 33 31.91 21.84 7.66
C ILE A 33 30.98 20.80 7.03
N ILE A 34 31.54 19.81 6.33
CA ILE A 34 30.76 18.75 5.66
C ILE A 34 29.99 17.94 6.69
N ARG A 35 30.63 17.56 7.81
CA ARG A 35 29.96 16.85 8.91
C ARG A 35 28.76 17.63 9.43
N LYS A 36 28.99 18.89 9.81
CA LYS A 36 27.92 19.76 10.31
C LYS A 36 26.78 19.94 9.31
N THR A 37 27.09 20.10 8.02
CA THR A 37 26.07 20.21 6.97
C THR A 37 25.28 18.91 6.81
N LYS A 38 25.95 17.75 6.80
CA LYS A 38 25.29 16.44 6.73
C LYS A 38 24.35 16.22 7.92
N ASP A 39 24.81 16.54 9.13
CA ASP A 39 24.01 16.44 10.36
C ASP A 39 22.75 17.32 10.26
N VAL A 40 22.92 18.60 9.90
CA VAL A 40 21.79 19.54 9.76
C VAL A 40 20.76 19.06 8.74
N ILE A 41 21.20 18.56 7.58
CA ILE A 41 20.27 18.04 6.55
C ILE A 41 19.60 16.75 7.04
N SER A 42 20.36 15.83 7.65
CA SER A 42 19.84 14.58 8.18
C SER A 42 18.78 14.83 9.27
N ASP A 43 19.05 15.75 10.19
CA ASP A 43 18.13 16.14 11.25
C ASP A 43 16.84 16.73 10.67
N GLU A 44 16.94 17.61 9.68
CA GLU A 44 15.77 18.23 9.07
C GLU A 44 14.91 17.21 8.30
N LEU A 45 15.54 16.26 7.61
CA LEU A 45 14.81 15.18 6.94
C LEU A 45 14.12 14.26 7.96
N ASN A 46 14.82 13.88 9.03
CA ASN A 46 14.22 13.07 10.10
C ASN A 46 13.05 13.81 10.78
N ARG A 47 13.19 15.11 11.02
CA ARG A 47 12.16 15.93 11.65
C ARG A 47 10.92 16.08 10.78
N ARG A 48 11.09 16.29 9.47
CA ARG A 48 9.96 16.52 8.54
C ARG A 48 9.24 15.25 8.13
N TYR A 49 9.99 14.19 7.83
CA TYR A 49 9.44 12.96 7.24
C TYR A 49 9.27 11.83 8.26
N GLN A 50 9.92 11.92 9.42
CA GLN A 50 9.78 10.96 10.52
C GLN A 50 9.86 9.49 10.03
N PRO A 51 10.88 9.10 9.24
CA PRO A 51 10.93 7.79 8.58
C PRO A 51 10.99 6.61 9.55
N ASN A 52 11.36 6.86 10.81
CA ASN A 52 11.42 5.83 11.87
C ASN A 52 10.18 5.83 12.78
N ASP A 53 9.21 6.72 12.57
CA ASP A 53 7.94 6.69 13.32
C ASP A 53 7.10 5.49 12.86
N LYS A 54 6.37 4.87 13.80
CA LYS A 54 5.47 3.77 13.50
C LYS A 54 4.30 4.21 12.61
N LYS A 55 3.77 5.42 12.82
CA LYS A 55 2.65 5.98 12.04
C LYS A 55 3.00 6.17 10.57
N THR A 56 4.28 6.34 10.26
CA THR A 56 4.77 6.46 8.89
C THR A 56 4.44 5.23 8.05
N ALA A 57 4.40 4.03 8.65
CA ALA A 57 4.11 2.79 7.93
C ALA A 57 2.75 2.79 7.23
N CYS A 58 1.74 3.45 7.81
CA CYS A 58 0.38 3.54 7.23
C CYS A 58 0.17 4.80 6.39
N SER A 59 1.21 5.61 6.17
CA SER A 59 1.08 6.87 5.44
C SER A 59 0.90 6.63 3.94
N THR A 60 0.14 7.50 3.26
CA THR A 60 -0.10 7.42 1.81
C THR A 60 1.18 7.25 0.98
N PRO A 61 2.30 7.96 1.25
CA PRO A 61 3.51 7.75 0.48
C PRO A 61 4.14 6.35 0.67
N VAL A 62 4.02 5.75 1.86
CA VAL A 62 4.49 4.36 2.07
C VAL A 62 3.60 3.37 1.33
N ILE A 63 2.28 3.56 1.35
CA ILE A 63 1.37 2.72 0.56
C ILE A 63 1.60 2.91 -0.94
N ALA A 64 1.88 4.12 -1.40
CA ALA A 64 2.29 4.38 -2.78
C ALA A 64 3.61 3.65 -3.12
N SER A 65 4.61 3.65 -2.22
CA SER A 65 5.82 2.84 -2.41
C SER A 65 5.53 1.34 -2.44
N LEU A 66 4.60 0.85 -1.62
CA LEU A 66 4.19 -0.56 -1.61
C LEU A 66 3.50 -0.94 -2.92
N MET A 67 2.71 -0.03 -3.51
CA MET A 67 2.06 -0.20 -4.81
C MET A 67 3.01 -0.02 -6.00
N ASP A 68 4.19 0.56 -5.78
CA ASP A 68 5.21 0.68 -6.83
C ASP A 68 6.01 -0.61 -6.91
N THR A 69 5.96 -1.30 -8.05
CA THR A 69 6.65 -2.58 -8.26
C THR A 69 8.15 -2.51 -7.97
N ARG A 70 8.75 -1.32 -8.10
CA ARG A 70 10.18 -1.07 -7.83
C ARG A 70 10.50 -1.04 -6.33
N TYR A 71 9.52 -0.67 -5.51
CA TYR A 71 9.68 -0.42 -4.07
C TYR A 71 8.80 -1.31 -3.18
N LYS A 72 8.03 -2.23 -3.76
CA LYS A 72 7.05 -3.09 -3.07
C LYS A 72 7.55 -3.87 -1.85
N HIS A 73 8.86 -4.14 -1.76
CA HIS A 73 9.45 -4.82 -0.58
C HIS A 73 9.87 -3.85 0.53
N LEU A 74 9.64 -2.55 0.35
CA LEU A 74 9.87 -1.48 1.32
C LEU A 74 11.23 -1.59 2.02
N THR A 75 12.28 -1.92 1.26
CA THR A 75 13.61 -2.28 1.80
C THR A 75 14.27 -1.16 2.61
N PHE A 76 13.76 0.05 2.47
CA PHE A 76 14.14 1.25 3.19
C PHE A 76 13.41 1.46 4.53
N LEU A 77 12.51 0.56 4.94
CA LEU A 77 11.87 0.56 6.26
C LEU A 77 12.34 -0.63 7.11
N SER A 78 12.08 -0.58 8.41
CA SER A 78 12.31 -1.71 9.33
C SER A 78 11.31 -2.85 9.05
N SER A 79 11.64 -4.08 9.42
CA SER A 79 10.74 -5.23 9.23
C SER A 79 9.38 -5.04 9.92
N GLU A 80 9.34 -4.37 11.08
CA GLU A 80 8.10 -4.03 11.79
C GLU A 80 7.24 -3.08 10.94
N GLN A 81 7.82 -1.98 10.45
CA GLN A 81 7.09 -1.02 9.61
C GLN A 81 6.60 -1.63 8.29
N ARG A 82 7.35 -2.57 7.69
CA ARG A 82 6.90 -3.27 6.48
C ARG A 82 5.66 -4.09 6.75
N LYS A 83 5.69 -4.89 7.82
CA LYS A 83 4.55 -5.71 8.23
C LYS A 83 3.33 -4.85 8.52
N THR A 84 3.50 -3.73 9.23
CA THR A 84 2.40 -2.78 9.48
C THR A 84 1.83 -2.18 8.20
N ALA A 85 2.66 -1.86 7.20
CA ALA A 85 2.19 -1.35 5.92
C ALA A 85 1.43 -2.42 5.11
N GLU A 86 1.90 -3.66 5.13
CA GLU A 86 1.23 -4.82 4.52
C GLU A 86 -0.13 -5.08 5.17
N GLU A 87 -0.19 -5.17 6.50
CA GLU A 87 -1.44 -5.35 7.27
C GLU A 87 -2.45 -4.22 7.02
N PHE A 88 -1.97 -2.98 6.93
CA PHE A 88 -2.82 -1.83 6.61
C PHE A 88 -3.42 -1.94 5.21
N LEU A 89 -2.62 -2.37 4.23
CA LEU A 89 -3.09 -2.59 2.86
C LEU A 89 -4.08 -3.75 2.77
N GLU A 90 -3.86 -4.85 3.50
CA GLU A 90 -4.83 -5.96 3.60
C GLU A 90 -6.18 -5.44 4.11
N GLY A 91 -6.18 -4.60 5.15
CA GLY A 91 -7.39 -3.94 5.64
C GLY A 91 -8.11 -3.09 4.59
N LEU A 92 -7.37 -2.39 3.72
CA LEU A 92 -7.95 -1.62 2.60
C LEU A 92 -8.59 -2.52 1.53
N ILE A 93 -8.01 -3.69 1.28
CA ILE A 93 -8.56 -4.70 0.35
C ILE A 93 -9.85 -5.26 0.93
N ASP A 94 -9.86 -5.64 2.21
CA ASP A 94 -11.04 -6.16 2.91
C ASP A 94 -12.20 -5.15 2.91
N GLU A 95 -11.92 -3.88 3.20
CA GLU A 95 -12.93 -2.81 3.15
C GLU A 95 -13.53 -2.66 1.74
N MET A 96 -12.69 -2.76 0.70
CA MET A 96 -13.14 -2.67 -0.69
C MET A 96 -14.03 -3.86 -1.07
N ASN A 97 -13.65 -5.07 -0.65
CA ASN A 97 -14.43 -6.28 -0.88
C ASN A 97 -15.79 -6.22 -0.18
N LEU A 98 -15.84 -5.71 1.04
CA LEU A 98 -17.09 -5.53 1.77
C LEU A 98 -18.05 -4.56 1.05
N LYS A 99 -17.53 -3.43 0.54
CA LYS A 99 -18.34 -2.46 -0.23
C LYS A 99 -18.91 -3.06 -1.51
N ARG A 100 -18.13 -3.90 -2.22
CA ARG A 100 -18.62 -4.61 -3.41
C ARG A 100 -19.79 -5.54 -3.09
N LEU A 101 -19.75 -6.25 -1.97
CA LEU A 101 -20.83 -7.15 -1.54
C LEU A 101 -22.12 -6.41 -1.20
N THR A 102 -22.03 -5.20 -0.63
CA THR A 102 -23.20 -4.39 -0.29
C THR A 102 -23.87 -3.76 -1.50
N ASP A 103 -23.10 -3.35 -2.53
CA ASP A 103 -23.64 -2.72 -3.74
C ASP A 103 -24.42 -3.71 -4.64
N THR A 104 -24.10 -5.00 -4.59
CA THR A 104 -24.83 -6.04 -5.35
C THR A 104 -26.23 -6.36 -4.80
N SER A 105 -26.58 -5.84 -3.62
CA SER A 105 -27.89 -6.10 -2.98
C SER A 105 -28.97 -5.07 -3.35
N GLY A 106 -28.68 -4.13 -4.27
CA GLY A 106 -29.50 -2.96 -4.56
C GLY A 106 -30.13 -2.81 -5.96
N HIS A 107 -30.22 -3.86 -6.80
CA HIS A 107 -30.94 -3.74 -8.08
C HIS A 107 -31.77 -4.99 -8.47
N ASP A 108 -33.08 -4.77 -8.56
CA ASP A 108 -34.14 -5.49 -9.28
C ASP A 108 -34.12 -7.04 -9.39
N ASN A 109 -35.12 -7.65 -8.76
CA ASN A 109 -35.60 -9.01 -9.06
C ASN A 109 -36.01 -9.15 -10.54
N PRO A 110 -35.47 -10.13 -11.31
CA PRO A 110 -36.16 -10.74 -12.42
C PRO A 110 -36.80 -12.09 -12.00
N PRO A 111 -37.85 -12.58 -12.70
CA PRO A 111 -38.63 -13.74 -12.26
C PRO A 111 -37.83 -15.05 -12.27
N PRO A 112 -38.18 -16.03 -11.40
CA PRO A 112 -37.34 -17.19 -11.12
C PRO A 112 -37.25 -18.13 -12.32
N LYS A 113 -36.08 -18.18 -12.96
CA LYS A 113 -35.74 -19.24 -13.93
C LYS A 113 -35.45 -20.53 -13.16
N ARG A 114 -36.18 -21.60 -13.55
CA ARG A 114 -36.18 -22.95 -12.99
C ARG A 114 -34.76 -23.46 -12.63
N GLN A 115 -34.52 -23.70 -11.34
CA GLN A 115 -33.30 -24.33 -10.85
C GLN A 115 -33.28 -25.82 -11.24
N ARG A 116 -32.20 -26.23 -11.92
CA ARG A 116 -31.89 -27.64 -12.18
C ARG A 116 -31.53 -28.28 -10.84
N ARG A 117 -32.14 -29.42 -10.53
CA ARG A 117 -31.83 -30.16 -9.30
C ARG A 117 -30.36 -30.61 -9.33
N PRO A 118 -29.57 -30.39 -8.26
CA PRO A 118 -28.23 -30.94 -8.17
C PRO A 118 -28.30 -32.47 -8.18
N SER A 119 -27.41 -33.10 -8.95
CA SER A 119 -27.28 -34.55 -9.05
C SER A 119 -26.74 -35.12 -7.73
N GLY A 120 -27.20 -36.31 -7.30
CA GLY A 120 -26.84 -36.89 -5.99
C GLY A 120 -25.33 -37.10 -5.75
N ILE A 121 -24.51 -37.05 -6.80
CA ILE A 121 -23.05 -37.07 -6.70
C ILE A 121 -22.46 -35.76 -6.16
N ASP A 122 -23.15 -34.64 -6.38
CA ASP A 122 -22.74 -33.29 -5.93
C ASP A 122 -22.93 -33.13 -4.41
N PHE A 123 -23.94 -33.83 -3.86
CA PHE A 123 -24.15 -33.92 -2.42
C PHE A 123 -23.13 -34.85 -1.72
N LEU A 124 -22.73 -35.95 -2.38
CA LEU A 124 -21.73 -36.87 -1.82
C LEU A 124 -20.30 -36.33 -1.91
N LEU A 125 -20.02 -35.48 -2.90
CA LEU A 125 -18.74 -34.79 -3.07
C LEU A 125 -18.72 -33.40 -2.40
N SER A 126 -19.79 -33.03 -1.69
CA SER A 126 -19.84 -31.86 -0.81
C SER A 126 -18.86 -32.04 0.34
N LYS A 127 -17.58 -31.84 0.03
CA LYS A 127 -16.57 -31.37 0.96
C LYS A 127 -17.20 -30.16 1.66
N SER A 128 -17.18 -30.18 2.99
CA SER A 128 -17.60 -29.08 3.86
C SER A 128 -17.26 -27.72 3.24
N PRO A 129 -18.05 -26.66 3.46
CA PRO A 129 -17.65 -25.32 3.06
C PRO A 129 -16.52 -24.87 4.01
N ASP A 130 -15.34 -25.47 3.86
CA ASP A 130 -14.12 -24.71 3.95
C ASP A 130 -14.32 -23.62 2.90
N LYS A 131 -14.55 -22.41 3.40
CA LYS A 131 -14.55 -21.16 2.64
C LYS A 131 -13.55 -21.35 1.49
N PRO A 132 -13.95 -21.26 0.20
CA PRO A 132 -12.93 -21.16 -0.83
C PRO A 132 -12.10 -19.96 -0.40
N GLU A 133 -10.82 -20.17 -0.05
CA GLU A 133 -9.85 -19.08 0.12
C GLU A 133 -9.99 -18.27 -1.16
N SER A 134 -10.73 -17.16 -1.06
CA SER A 134 -11.14 -16.44 -2.25
C SER A 134 -9.85 -15.94 -2.88
N GLN A 135 -9.80 -15.87 -4.20
CA GLN A 135 -8.65 -15.32 -4.90
C GLN A 135 -8.25 -13.92 -4.39
N ASP A 136 -9.20 -13.26 -3.72
CA ASP A 136 -9.06 -11.98 -3.02
C ASP A 136 -8.21 -12.06 -1.74
N GLU A 137 -8.27 -13.15 -0.95
CA GLU A 137 -7.52 -13.32 0.31
C GLU A 137 -6.00 -13.47 0.07
N LEU A 138 -5.59 -13.86 -1.15
CA LEU A 138 -4.18 -14.08 -1.52
C LEU A 138 -3.64 -13.06 -2.53
N GLU A 139 -4.39 -11.99 -2.80
CA GLU A 139 -4.04 -11.00 -3.83
C GLU A 139 -2.71 -10.30 -3.49
N LEU A 140 -2.57 -9.82 -2.25
CA LEU A 140 -1.34 -9.16 -1.77
C LEU A 140 -0.14 -10.10 -1.80
N GLN A 141 -0.30 -11.32 -1.28
CA GLN A 141 0.79 -12.31 -1.25
C GLN A 141 1.26 -12.66 -2.67
N SER A 142 0.32 -12.82 -3.60
CA SER A 142 0.60 -13.07 -5.02
C SER A 142 1.31 -11.88 -5.68
N TYR A 143 0.98 -10.64 -5.30
CA TYR A 143 1.67 -9.44 -5.78
C TYR A 143 3.11 -9.34 -5.25
N LEU A 144 3.31 -9.61 -3.96
CA LEU A 144 4.64 -9.55 -3.33
C LEU A 144 5.60 -10.59 -3.93
N LEU A 145 5.10 -11.78 -4.31
CA LEU A 145 5.89 -12.83 -4.95
C LEU A 145 6.18 -12.59 -6.44
N ASP A 146 5.41 -11.73 -7.12
CA ASP A 146 5.57 -11.52 -8.56
C ASP A 146 6.92 -10.84 -8.89
N LYS A 147 7.35 -10.90 -10.15
CA LYS A 147 8.59 -10.21 -10.55
C LYS A 147 8.34 -8.72 -10.75
N SER A 148 9.24 -7.89 -10.21
CA SER A 148 9.23 -6.45 -10.48
C SER A 148 9.70 -6.19 -11.91
N ASP A 149 8.92 -5.42 -12.67
CA ASP A 149 9.35 -4.85 -13.94
C ASP A 149 9.78 -3.39 -13.71
N PHE A 150 11.07 -3.11 -13.85
CA PHE A 150 11.66 -1.79 -13.62
C PHE A 150 11.61 -0.88 -14.86
N ASN A 151 11.21 -1.39 -16.02
CA ASN A 151 11.23 -0.65 -17.28
C ASN A 151 9.89 0.02 -17.61
N LYS A 152 8.82 -0.31 -16.88
CA LYS A 152 7.48 0.25 -17.07
C LYS A 152 7.15 1.27 -15.99
N SER A 153 6.29 2.23 -16.32
CA SER A 153 5.71 3.06 -15.27
C SER A 153 4.81 2.20 -14.37
N PRO A 154 4.75 2.46 -13.05
CA PRO A 154 3.90 1.69 -12.14
C PRO A 154 2.42 1.66 -12.57
N LEU A 155 1.90 2.78 -13.09
CA LEU A 155 0.51 2.89 -13.57
C LEU A 155 0.22 2.01 -14.80
N GLU A 156 1.17 1.91 -15.74
CA GLU A 156 1.06 1.00 -16.88
C GLU A 156 1.05 -0.45 -16.42
N TRP A 157 1.94 -0.82 -15.48
CA TRP A 157 1.99 -2.16 -14.93
C TRP A 157 0.66 -2.56 -14.27
N TRP A 158 0.07 -1.66 -13.48
CA TRP A 158 -1.24 -1.92 -12.86
C TRP A 158 -2.38 -2.00 -13.85
N SER A 159 -2.29 -1.30 -14.98
CA SER A 159 -3.29 -1.39 -16.05
C SER A 159 -3.23 -2.72 -16.78
N GLU A 160 -2.03 -3.29 -16.97
CA GLU A 160 -1.86 -4.62 -17.56
C GLU A 160 -2.26 -5.76 -16.62
N ASN A 161 -2.07 -5.57 -15.31
CA ASN A 161 -2.29 -6.61 -14.30
C ASN A 161 -3.61 -6.44 -13.52
N GLU A 162 -4.51 -5.59 -13.98
CA GLU A 162 -5.80 -5.31 -13.33
C GLU A 162 -6.70 -6.54 -13.19
N THR A 163 -6.70 -7.42 -14.19
CA THR A 163 -7.48 -8.67 -14.15
C THR A 163 -6.91 -9.69 -13.16
N LYS A 164 -5.59 -9.63 -12.93
CA LYS A 164 -4.89 -10.49 -11.97
C LYS A 164 -5.04 -9.99 -10.54
N TYR A 165 -5.07 -8.66 -10.38
CA TYR A 165 -5.13 -7.96 -9.10
C TYR A 165 -6.26 -6.91 -9.09
N PRO A 166 -7.53 -7.34 -8.99
CA PRO A 166 -8.69 -6.48 -9.18
C PRO A 166 -8.93 -5.46 -8.04
N CYS A 167 -8.43 -5.68 -6.83
CA CYS A 167 -8.56 -4.73 -5.73
C CYS A 167 -7.32 -3.85 -5.61
N LEU A 168 -6.14 -4.46 -5.67
CA LEU A 168 -4.87 -3.73 -5.61
C LEU A 168 -4.71 -2.76 -6.77
N SER A 169 -5.13 -3.11 -7.99
CA SER A 169 -5.03 -2.19 -9.13
C SER A 169 -5.83 -0.91 -8.93
N ILE A 170 -6.99 -0.98 -8.27
CA ILE A 170 -7.80 0.20 -7.93
C ILE A 170 -7.10 1.05 -6.88
N ILE A 171 -6.60 0.42 -5.82
CA ILE A 171 -5.85 1.11 -4.76
C ILE A 171 -4.62 1.79 -5.36
N ALA A 172 -3.84 1.06 -6.14
CA ALA A 172 -2.62 1.51 -6.77
C ALA A 172 -2.88 2.68 -7.73
N LYS A 173 -3.86 2.58 -8.63
CA LYS A 173 -4.22 3.67 -9.54
C LYS A 173 -4.61 4.92 -8.76
N ARG A 174 -5.32 4.80 -7.62
CA ARG A 174 -5.67 5.94 -6.77
C ARG A 174 -4.43 6.57 -6.14
N VAL A 175 -3.61 5.80 -5.44
CA VAL A 175 -2.47 6.35 -4.69
C VAL A 175 -1.29 6.80 -5.57
N LEU A 176 -1.13 6.21 -6.76
CA LEU A 176 -0.06 6.53 -7.69
C LEU A 176 -0.43 7.63 -8.69
N ALA A 177 -1.72 7.78 -9.05
CA ALA A 177 -2.17 8.86 -9.93
C ALA A 177 -2.38 10.20 -9.21
N ASP A 178 -2.47 10.18 -7.87
CA ASP A 178 -2.45 11.38 -7.05
C ASP A 178 -1.07 12.04 -7.13
N ASN A 179 -0.84 12.80 -8.20
CA ASN A 179 0.33 13.65 -8.44
C ASN A 179 0.34 14.90 -7.53
N ASN A 180 -0.38 14.91 -6.41
CA ASN A 180 -0.38 16.01 -5.45
C ASN A 180 0.92 16.03 -4.62
N VAL A 181 2.05 16.02 -5.31
CA VAL A 181 3.33 16.55 -4.82
C VAL A 181 3.38 18.02 -5.23
N CYS A 182 2.48 18.80 -4.64
CA CYS A 182 2.69 20.22 -4.50
C CYS A 182 2.34 20.63 -3.07
N VAL A 183 3.39 21.14 -2.41
CA VAL A 183 3.41 21.86 -1.14
C VAL A 183 3.11 21.06 0.13
N VAL A 184 4.08 21.15 1.05
CA VAL A 184 3.95 20.80 2.47
C VAL A 184 2.60 21.31 3.02
N THR A 185 1.93 20.45 3.80
CA THR A 185 0.95 20.70 4.88
C THR A 185 -0.46 20.13 4.69
N ARG A 186 -0.85 19.39 5.73
CA ARG A 186 -2.21 19.17 6.27
C ARG A 186 -3.17 18.28 5.47
N SER A 187 -3.63 17.25 6.17
CA SER A 187 -4.88 16.53 5.97
C SER A 187 -5.28 16.31 4.52
N ILE A 188 -4.69 15.28 3.90
CA ILE A 188 -5.50 14.48 3.01
C ILE A 188 -6.29 13.56 3.95
N ASP A 189 -7.47 14.04 4.35
CA ASP A 189 -8.52 13.20 4.90
C ASP A 189 -8.95 12.24 3.78
N ILE A 190 -8.16 11.18 3.60
CA ILE A 190 -8.77 9.93 3.17
C ILE A 190 -9.72 9.61 4.33
N ASN A 191 -11.02 9.59 4.09
CA ASN A 191 -12.03 9.07 5.01
C ASN A 191 -11.78 7.56 5.25
N VAL A 192 -10.61 7.22 5.77
CA VAL A 192 -10.32 6.03 6.52
C VAL A 192 -10.78 6.40 7.92
N THR A 193 -11.86 5.80 8.38
CA THR A 193 -12.18 5.78 9.81
C THR A 193 -10.93 5.33 10.54
N VAL A 194 -10.21 6.28 11.14
CA VAL A 194 -8.93 6.02 11.80
C VAL A 194 -9.25 5.11 12.97
N ALA A 195 -8.93 3.83 12.84
CA ALA A 195 -8.89 2.92 13.97
C ALA A 195 -7.83 3.47 14.95
N HIS A 196 -8.28 4.05 16.05
CA HIS A 196 -7.40 4.41 17.16
C HIS A 196 -7.09 3.14 17.94
N TYR A 197 -5.82 2.75 17.90
CA TYR A 197 -5.25 1.79 18.83
C TYR A 197 -4.93 2.50 20.14
N ASP A 198 -5.46 1.99 21.25
CA ASP A 198 -5.05 2.41 22.58
C ASP A 198 -3.63 1.87 22.93
N ASP A 199 -3.03 2.38 24.00
CA ASP A 199 -1.71 1.93 24.50
C ASP A 199 -1.68 0.43 24.90
N ALA A 200 -2.82 -0.26 24.84
CA ALA A 200 -2.98 -1.69 25.07
C ALA A 200 -3.20 -2.51 23.79
N GLY A 201 -3.15 -1.88 22.61
CA GLY A 201 -3.27 -2.56 21.31
C GLY A 201 -4.68 -3.02 20.95
N ARG A 202 -5.73 -2.48 21.57
CA ARG A 202 -7.12 -2.81 21.23
C ARG A 202 -7.70 -1.80 20.24
N LEU A 203 -8.36 -2.35 19.22
CA LEU A 203 -9.14 -1.61 18.23
C LEU A 203 -10.42 -1.07 18.88
N SER A 204 -10.61 0.25 18.88
CA SER A 204 -11.93 0.86 19.13
C SER A 204 -12.44 1.53 17.85
N LEU A 205 -13.67 1.21 17.47
CA LEU A 205 -14.39 1.82 16.37
C LEU A 205 -15.26 2.96 16.94
N SER A 206 -15.18 4.16 16.36
CA SER A 206 -16.18 5.23 16.55
C SER A 206 -17.25 5.16 15.48
#